data_AF-C7EY84-F1
#
_entry.id   AF-C7EY84-F1
#
_cell.length_a   1.000
_cell.length_b   1.000
_cell.length_c   1.000
_cell.angle_alpha   90.00
_cell.angle_beta   90.00
_cell.angle_gamma   90.00
#
_symmetry.space_group_name_H-M   'P 1'
#
loop_
_entity.id
_entity.type
_entity.pdbx_description
1 polymer ?
#
loop_
_entity_poly.entity_id
_entity_poly.type
_entity_poly.pdbx_seq_one_letter_code
_entity_poly.pdbx_strand_id
1 'polypeptide(L)'
;MIAARIYAHVNSKLFPPESKVGYPGPTPTGEEPAAIETAPIYPYNHGPSDSFPLVAAQPWGASKFDRKIDITKYWGNLSPWYSVSSADYGLPDASPLIPDGCNIVQLHLLYRHGARYPTSGAAPATFAQKVHNATLAKGFNVTGELSFLSDWTYKLGAELLTPVGRSQNFNLGVAYRQLYGHLLNNFTATNTTPVFRTESQDRMVKTAENFAAGFFGVPEYLDQVNIEILVESPGLNNSGAPYEVCNNSNIASRGSIGSTVATEFALNAFNSTIARLQSQIFGLNLTATDAIAMLQLCSYETHALGYSAFCNLFTEEDFLNYEYYYDLSFYYNNGPGSPVAAAQGKGYLEEFVARFTHSFPAADSASNLTYDDSKTYFPLNQSIYADATHEVVVLDTLTAFNLTALFQGPPLSLSGNQKRNSFVASKIVPFATHFTTQILECPAHKPTRQIRFLVNDAVVPISDSYHGCPKKADGLCSFDHVVSILQKRIDEIDFDHDCFANYTAKAGVDYNGRARES
;
A
#
# COMPACT_ATOMS: atom_id res chain seq x y z
N MET A 1 10.55 -24.46 -25.23
CA MET A 1 11.15 -24.15 -23.92
C MET A 1 10.46 -25.01 -22.88
N ILE A 2 11.21 -25.87 -22.19
CA ILE A 2 10.68 -26.67 -21.09
C ILE A 2 10.65 -25.73 -19.88
N ALA A 3 9.45 -25.39 -19.39
CA ALA A 3 9.30 -24.65 -18.14
C ALA A 3 10.03 -25.42 -17.02
N ALA A 4 10.85 -24.73 -16.23
CA ALA A 4 11.50 -25.32 -15.07
C ALA A 4 10.42 -25.92 -14.14
N ARG A 5 10.44 -27.25 -13.97
CA ARG A 5 9.55 -27.95 -13.02
C ARG A 5 10.30 -28.11 -11.70
N ILE A 6 9.74 -27.54 -10.64
CA ILE A 6 10.15 -27.81 -9.24
C ILE A 6 9.56 -29.17 -8.86
N TYR A 7 10.38 -30.07 -8.31
CA TYR A 7 9.99 -31.46 -7.99
C TYR A 7 9.70 -31.70 -6.50
N ALA A 8 9.75 -30.65 -5.67
CA ALA A 8 9.37 -30.70 -4.26
C ALA A 8 7.87 -30.41 -4.09
N HIS A 9 7.21 -31.09 -3.14
CA HIS A 9 5.77 -30.99 -2.90
C HIS A 9 5.46 -30.03 -1.73
N VAL A 10 4.40 -29.23 -1.85
CA VAL A 10 3.88 -28.37 -0.77
C VAL A 10 3.43 -29.21 0.42
N ASN A 11 3.87 -28.85 1.63
CA ASN A 11 3.51 -29.57 2.84
C ASN A 11 2.33 -28.89 3.56
N SER A 12 1.12 -29.25 3.15
CA SER A 12 -0.13 -28.71 3.71
C SER A 12 -0.38 -29.01 5.19
N LYS A 13 0.44 -29.86 5.84
CA LYS A 13 0.43 -30.04 7.30
C LYS A 13 1.19 -28.94 8.04
N LEU A 14 2.24 -28.40 7.41
CA LEU A 14 3.08 -27.34 7.99
C LEU A 14 2.60 -25.95 7.54
N PHE A 15 2.09 -25.84 6.31
CA PHE A 15 1.50 -24.62 5.76
C PHE A 15 -0.01 -24.83 5.56
N PRO A 16 -0.80 -24.73 6.64
CA PRO A 16 -2.23 -24.99 6.56
C PRO A 16 -2.95 -23.94 5.70
N PRO A 17 -3.98 -24.34 4.91
CA PRO A 17 -4.79 -23.38 4.17
C PRO A 17 -5.63 -22.51 5.12
N GLU A 18 -6.10 -21.37 4.62
CA GLU A 18 -6.93 -20.39 5.36
C GLU A 18 -8.03 -21.01 6.22
N SER A 19 -8.78 -21.98 5.66
CA SER A 19 -9.87 -22.72 6.34
C SER A 19 -9.45 -23.43 7.64
N LYS A 20 -8.15 -23.59 7.88
CA LYS A 20 -7.56 -24.20 9.08
C LYS A 20 -6.92 -23.19 10.03
N VAL A 21 -6.55 -22.00 9.56
CA VAL A 21 -5.94 -20.93 10.37
C VAL A 21 -6.97 -20.31 11.32
N GLY A 22 -8.20 -20.05 10.85
CA GLY A 22 -9.35 -19.75 11.71
C GLY A 22 -9.56 -18.28 12.14
N TYR A 23 -8.82 -17.31 11.57
CA TYR A 23 -8.90 -15.89 11.92
C TYR A 23 -9.01 -14.97 10.68
N PRO A 24 -10.09 -15.03 9.88
CA PRO A 24 -10.16 -14.33 8.59
C PRO A 24 -10.49 -12.82 8.68
N GLY A 25 -10.86 -12.30 9.85
CA GLY A 25 -11.46 -10.96 9.98
C GLY A 25 -12.92 -10.89 9.47
N PRO A 26 -13.52 -9.69 9.28
CA PRO A 26 -14.85 -9.54 8.71
C PRO A 26 -14.91 -9.99 7.23
N THR A 27 -15.90 -10.81 6.84
CA THR A 27 -16.04 -11.38 5.49
C THR A 27 -17.38 -11.13 4.74
N PRO A 28 -18.13 -10.01 4.95
CA PRO A 28 -19.36 -9.78 4.20
C PRO A 28 -19.09 -9.40 2.72
N THR A 29 -19.80 -10.05 1.79
CA THR A 29 -19.71 -9.82 0.34
C THR A 29 -20.67 -8.72 -0.14
N GLY A 30 -20.26 -7.94 -1.16
CA GLY A 30 -21.11 -6.96 -1.85
C GLY A 30 -21.80 -7.53 -3.12
N GLU A 31 -22.51 -6.69 -3.86
CA GLU A 31 -23.10 -7.05 -5.16
C GLU A 31 -22.03 -7.21 -6.26
N GLU A 32 -22.30 -8.03 -7.27
CA GLU A 32 -21.39 -8.20 -8.43
C GLU A 32 -21.42 -6.97 -9.37
N PRO A 33 -20.28 -6.61 -10.01
CA PRO A 33 -20.21 -5.44 -10.89
C PRO A 33 -21.04 -5.59 -12.17
N ALA A 34 -21.80 -4.55 -12.54
CA ALA A 34 -22.67 -4.49 -13.74
C ALA A 34 -22.49 -3.18 -14.54
N ALA A 35 -21.25 -2.68 -14.65
CA ALA A 35 -20.93 -1.36 -15.21
C ALA A 35 -21.49 -1.09 -16.62
N ILE A 36 -21.76 -2.13 -17.42
CA ILE A 36 -22.35 -1.99 -18.76
C ILE A 36 -23.79 -1.43 -18.76
N GLU A 37 -24.55 -1.66 -17.68
CA GLU A 37 -25.92 -1.16 -17.53
C GLU A 37 -25.99 0.14 -16.72
N THR A 38 -25.05 0.36 -15.80
CA THR A 38 -25.12 1.46 -14.82
C THR A 38 -24.24 2.66 -15.16
N ALA A 39 -23.21 2.50 -15.99
CA ALA A 39 -22.31 3.61 -16.33
C ALA A 39 -22.83 4.41 -17.55
N PRO A 40 -22.84 5.75 -17.51
CA PRO A 40 -23.24 6.59 -18.65
C PRO A 40 -22.19 6.64 -19.76
N ILE A 41 -21.06 5.95 -19.58
CA ILE A 41 -19.90 5.92 -20.47
C ILE A 41 -19.32 4.50 -20.51
N TYR A 42 -18.87 4.07 -21.69
CA TYR A 42 -18.26 2.75 -21.90
C TYR A 42 -16.77 2.75 -21.52
N PRO A 43 -16.23 1.68 -20.89
CA PRO A 43 -14.81 1.52 -20.57
C PRO A 43 -13.93 1.28 -21.81
N TYR A 44 -13.78 2.30 -22.66
CA TYR A 44 -12.90 2.19 -23.81
C TYR A 44 -11.43 2.05 -23.38
N ASN A 45 -10.79 0.95 -23.77
CA ASN A 45 -9.36 0.76 -23.55
C ASN A 45 -8.54 1.58 -24.57
N HIS A 46 -8.14 2.79 -24.19
CA HIS A 46 -7.28 3.68 -24.99
C HIS A 46 -5.87 3.85 -24.41
N GLY A 47 -5.48 3.03 -23.43
CA GLY A 47 -4.16 3.03 -22.78
C GLY A 47 -3.52 1.64 -22.71
N PRO A 48 -2.36 1.49 -22.04
CA PRO A 48 -1.89 0.17 -21.61
C PRO A 48 -2.91 -0.45 -20.66
N SER A 49 -3.03 -1.78 -20.69
CA SER A 49 -4.09 -2.63 -20.11
C SER A 49 -4.41 -2.50 -18.62
N ASP A 50 -3.75 -1.60 -17.88
CA ASP A 50 -3.55 -1.74 -16.44
C ASP A 50 -4.74 -1.21 -15.61
N SER A 51 -5.68 -0.50 -16.24
CA SER A 51 -6.90 0.01 -15.59
C SER A 51 -8.18 -0.55 -16.20
N PHE A 52 -8.12 -1.50 -17.13
CA PHE A 52 -9.32 -2.13 -17.68
C PHE A 52 -9.93 -3.13 -16.68
N PRO A 53 -11.25 -3.16 -16.45
CA PRO A 53 -12.33 -2.41 -17.10
C PRO A 53 -12.79 -1.14 -16.35
N LEU A 54 -11.99 -0.57 -15.45
CA LEU A 54 -12.36 0.61 -14.67
C LEU A 54 -12.58 1.85 -15.55
N VAL A 55 -13.62 2.63 -15.25
CA VAL A 55 -13.89 3.90 -15.92
C VAL A 55 -13.61 5.07 -14.99
N ALA A 56 -12.58 5.86 -15.30
CA ALA A 56 -12.31 7.12 -14.62
C ALA A 56 -13.22 8.24 -15.15
N ALA A 57 -14.04 8.83 -14.28
CA ALA A 57 -14.85 9.99 -14.60
C ALA A 57 -13.98 11.25 -14.83
N GLN A 58 -14.54 12.28 -15.50
CA GLN A 58 -13.89 13.59 -15.57
C GLN A 58 -14.40 14.49 -14.43
N PRO A 59 -13.55 15.36 -13.85
CA PRO A 59 -13.98 16.26 -12.79
C PRO A 59 -15.14 17.15 -13.21
N TRP A 60 -15.96 17.53 -12.24
CA TRP A 60 -17.05 18.48 -12.46
C TRP A 60 -16.55 19.79 -13.06
N GLY A 61 -17.25 20.27 -14.09
CA GLY A 61 -16.90 21.51 -14.80
C GLY A 61 -15.86 21.35 -15.91
N ALA A 62 -15.29 20.15 -16.10
CA ALA A 62 -14.38 19.89 -17.22
C ALA A 62 -15.12 19.96 -18.57
N SER A 63 -14.59 20.77 -19.49
CA SER A 63 -15.09 20.87 -20.86
C SER A 63 -14.62 19.68 -21.70
N LYS A 64 -15.34 19.36 -22.80
CA LYS A 64 -14.90 18.33 -23.77
C LYS A 64 -13.56 18.67 -24.46
N PHE A 65 -13.09 19.91 -24.32
CA PHE A 65 -11.86 20.41 -24.94
C PHE A 65 -10.71 20.57 -23.93
N ASP A 66 -10.96 20.33 -22.64
CA ASP A 66 -9.93 20.42 -21.61
C ASP A 66 -9.03 19.20 -21.63
N ARG A 67 -7.80 19.36 -21.14
CA ARG A 67 -6.88 18.23 -20.96
C ARG A 67 -7.53 17.27 -19.95
N LYS A 68 -7.77 16.02 -20.38
CA LYS A 68 -8.34 14.99 -19.50
C LYS A 68 -7.45 14.79 -18.27
N ILE A 69 -8.04 14.93 -17.10
CA ILE A 69 -7.39 14.63 -15.82
C ILE A 69 -7.75 13.20 -15.44
N ASP A 70 -6.75 12.49 -14.93
CA ASP A 70 -6.93 11.15 -14.38
C ASP A 70 -7.16 11.26 -12.88
N ILE A 71 -8.44 11.32 -12.48
CA ILE A 71 -8.82 11.46 -11.07
C ILE A 71 -8.35 10.28 -10.22
N THR A 72 -8.11 9.12 -10.81
CA THR A 72 -7.70 7.93 -10.04
C THR A 72 -6.29 8.07 -9.47
N LYS A 73 -5.51 9.06 -9.91
CA LYS A 73 -4.21 9.42 -9.34
C LYS A 73 -4.29 10.41 -8.17
N TYR A 74 -5.50 10.76 -7.74
CA TYR A 74 -5.77 11.71 -6.67
C TYR A 74 -6.70 11.13 -5.61
N TRP A 75 -6.71 9.80 -5.48
CA TRP A 75 -7.52 9.08 -4.50
C TRP A 75 -6.70 8.66 -3.27
N GLY A 76 -5.51 9.24 -3.09
CA GLY A 76 -4.56 8.87 -2.04
C GLY A 76 -4.25 7.38 -2.07
N ASN A 77 -4.34 6.74 -0.91
CA ASN A 77 -4.13 5.29 -0.80
C ASN A 77 -5.21 4.45 -1.48
N LEU A 78 -6.33 5.03 -1.93
CA LEU A 78 -7.37 4.31 -2.68
C LEU A 78 -7.14 4.33 -4.20
N SER A 79 -6.09 5.01 -4.66
CA SER A 79 -5.70 4.99 -6.07
C SER A 79 -5.36 3.56 -6.53
N PRO A 80 -5.75 3.13 -7.74
CA PRO A 80 -5.13 1.94 -8.34
C PRO A 80 -3.62 2.16 -8.49
N TRP A 81 -2.85 1.08 -8.42
CA TRP A 81 -1.42 1.15 -8.69
C TRP A 81 -1.12 1.71 -10.09
N TYR A 82 -0.05 2.51 -10.19
CA TYR A 82 0.55 2.94 -11.43
C TYR A 82 2.07 3.10 -11.25
N SER A 83 2.84 2.94 -12.31
CA SER A 83 4.28 3.17 -12.28
C SER A 83 4.61 4.63 -11.99
N VAL A 84 5.53 4.86 -11.06
CA VAL A 84 6.04 6.16 -10.64
C VAL A 84 7.37 6.44 -11.32
N SER A 85 7.62 7.70 -11.67
CA SER A 85 8.90 8.08 -12.27
C SER A 85 9.95 8.33 -11.19
N SER A 86 11.14 7.77 -11.37
CA SER A 86 12.31 8.11 -10.55
C SER A 86 12.69 9.60 -10.59
N ALA A 87 12.24 10.34 -11.61
CA ALA A 87 12.40 11.80 -11.67
C ALA A 87 11.74 12.51 -10.48
N ASP A 88 10.64 11.96 -9.96
CA ASP A 88 9.93 12.49 -8.80
C ASP A 88 10.80 12.49 -7.54
N TYR A 89 11.84 11.66 -7.51
CA TYR A 89 12.77 11.51 -6.38
C TYR A 89 14.20 11.95 -6.73
N GLY A 90 14.39 12.68 -7.84
CA GLY A 90 15.69 13.25 -8.21
C GLY A 90 16.60 12.37 -9.07
N LEU A 91 16.07 11.30 -9.67
CA LEU A 91 16.78 10.43 -10.60
C LEU A 91 16.04 10.35 -11.96
N PRO A 92 16.09 11.40 -12.80
CA PRO A 92 15.28 11.48 -14.02
C PRO A 92 15.62 10.43 -15.09
N ASP A 93 16.86 9.92 -15.08
CA ASP A 93 17.36 8.94 -16.05
C ASP A 93 17.38 7.51 -15.51
N ALA A 94 16.93 7.29 -14.27
CA ALA A 94 16.91 5.95 -13.69
C ALA A 94 15.80 5.10 -14.32
N SER A 95 16.08 3.81 -14.43
CA SER A 95 15.14 2.80 -14.89
C SER A 95 15.04 1.66 -13.87
N PRO A 96 13.86 1.05 -13.70
CA PRO A 96 13.73 -0.21 -12.98
C PRO A 96 14.48 -1.37 -13.64
N LEU A 97 14.80 -1.25 -14.93
CA LEU A 97 15.71 -2.15 -15.63
C LEU A 97 17.10 -2.06 -15.04
N ILE A 98 17.79 -3.20 -14.98
CA ILE A 98 19.14 -3.27 -14.42
C ILE A 98 20.15 -2.49 -15.28
N PRO A 99 21.22 -1.93 -14.69
CA PRO A 99 22.31 -1.34 -15.47
C PRO A 99 23.04 -2.37 -16.34
N ASP A 100 23.61 -1.90 -17.45
CA ASP A 100 24.35 -2.75 -18.38
C ASP A 100 25.50 -3.51 -17.70
N GLY A 101 25.60 -4.80 -17.98
CA GLY A 101 26.64 -5.68 -17.41
C GLY A 101 26.39 -6.13 -15.97
N CYS A 102 25.29 -5.72 -15.33
CA CYS A 102 24.83 -6.29 -14.07
C CYS A 102 23.94 -7.53 -14.29
N ASN A 103 23.83 -8.37 -13.26
CA ASN A 103 22.83 -9.44 -13.18
C ASN A 103 22.13 -9.41 -11.83
N ILE A 104 20.81 -9.55 -11.79
CA ILE A 104 20.09 -9.75 -10.51
C ILE A 104 20.34 -11.17 -10.01
N VAL A 105 20.79 -11.26 -8.75
CA VAL A 105 21.06 -12.52 -8.06
C VAL A 105 20.05 -12.82 -6.95
N GLN A 106 19.34 -11.81 -6.45
CA GLN A 106 18.30 -11.96 -5.44
C GLN A 106 17.27 -10.83 -5.52
N LEU A 107 16.00 -11.16 -5.27
CA LEU A 107 14.85 -10.25 -5.25
C LEU A 107 14.18 -10.29 -3.88
N HIS A 108 13.86 -9.12 -3.34
CA HIS A 108 12.92 -8.98 -2.22
C HIS A 108 11.75 -8.10 -2.66
N LEU A 109 10.54 -8.58 -2.47
CA LEU A 109 9.29 -7.91 -2.81
C LEU A 109 8.43 -7.81 -1.54
N LEU A 110 8.13 -6.61 -1.10
CA LEU A 110 7.07 -6.31 -0.13
C LEU A 110 5.92 -5.66 -0.89
N TYR A 111 4.71 -6.20 -0.83
CA TYR A 111 3.61 -5.71 -1.65
C TYR A 111 2.28 -5.63 -0.90
N ARG A 112 1.51 -4.60 -1.22
CA ARG A 112 0.22 -4.33 -0.63
C ARG A 112 -0.85 -5.19 -1.27
N HIS A 113 -1.89 -5.53 -0.51
CA HIS A 113 -3.15 -5.99 -1.09
C HIS A 113 -3.70 -5.08 -2.20
N GLY A 114 -4.48 -5.68 -3.09
CA GLY A 114 -5.15 -4.98 -4.19
C GLY A 114 -6.37 -4.19 -3.71
N ALA A 115 -7.09 -3.60 -4.67
CA ALA A 115 -8.34 -2.90 -4.41
C ALA A 115 -9.32 -3.77 -3.63
N ARG A 116 -9.90 -3.20 -2.57
CA ARG A 116 -10.82 -3.86 -1.65
C ARG A 116 -12.04 -3.00 -1.38
N TYR A 117 -13.04 -3.60 -0.75
CA TYR A 117 -14.14 -2.86 -0.14
C TYR A 117 -13.66 -1.96 1.02
N PRO A 118 -14.48 -0.97 1.43
CA PRO A 118 -14.22 -0.15 2.61
C PRO A 118 -14.06 -1.01 3.87
N THR A 119 -13.40 -0.46 4.88
CA THR A 119 -13.36 -1.12 6.18
C THR A 119 -14.71 -1.06 6.89
N SER A 120 -14.96 -1.99 7.81
CA SER A 120 -16.22 -2.00 8.57
C SER A 120 -16.37 -0.72 9.40
N GLY A 121 -17.50 -0.03 9.26
CA GLY A 121 -17.77 1.25 9.94
C GLY A 121 -17.12 2.48 9.30
N ALA A 122 -16.48 2.34 8.12
CA ALA A 122 -15.91 3.46 7.40
C ALA A 122 -16.96 4.51 6.97
N ALA A 123 -16.47 5.71 6.59
CA ALA A 123 -17.30 6.84 6.17
C ALA A 123 -18.34 6.51 5.07
N PRO A 124 -18.06 5.66 4.06
CA PRO A 124 -19.04 5.31 3.03
C PRO A 124 -20.29 4.64 3.59
N ALA A 125 -20.13 3.66 4.49
CA ALA A 125 -21.25 2.94 5.10
C ALA A 125 -22.06 3.83 6.05
N THR A 126 -21.38 4.70 6.81
CA THR A 126 -22.06 5.64 7.71
C THR A 126 -22.85 6.71 6.94
N PHE A 127 -22.30 7.23 5.83
CA PHE A 127 -23.02 8.11 4.92
C PHE A 127 -24.21 7.42 4.27
N ALA A 128 -24.04 6.17 3.82
CA ALA A 128 -25.14 5.37 3.28
C ALA A 128 -26.30 5.24 4.27
N GLN A 129 -25.99 4.91 5.52
CA GLN A 129 -27.00 4.82 6.58
C GLN A 129 -27.68 6.16 6.85
N LYS A 130 -26.92 7.27 6.81
CA LYS A 130 -27.44 8.63 6.97
C LYS A 130 -28.43 8.99 5.86
N VAL A 131 -28.09 8.71 4.59
CA VAL A 131 -28.98 8.93 3.44
C VAL A 131 -30.22 8.05 3.56
N HIS A 132 -30.05 6.75 3.84
CA HIS A 132 -31.16 5.82 4.02
C HIS A 132 -32.15 6.30 5.09
N ASN A 133 -31.66 6.68 6.27
CA ASN A 133 -32.50 7.21 7.35
C ASN A 133 -33.26 8.48 6.93
N ALA A 134 -32.63 9.36 6.14
CA ALA A 134 -33.29 10.55 5.62
C ALA A 134 -34.41 10.20 4.63
N THR A 135 -34.22 9.18 3.76
CA THR A 135 -35.28 8.73 2.83
C THR A 135 -36.55 8.24 3.53
N LEU A 136 -36.43 7.72 4.75
CA LEU A 136 -37.56 7.29 5.58
C LEU A 136 -38.26 8.46 6.29
N ALA A 137 -37.59 9.60 6.42
CA ALA A 137 -38.13 10.80 7.04
C ALA A 137 -38.98 11.61 6.05
N LYS A 138 -39.97 12.36 6.56
CA LYS A 138 -40.76 13.28 5.71
C LYS A 138 -39.89 14.46 5.30
N GLY A 139 -39.90 14.78 4.01
CA GLY A 139 -39.24 15.98 3.46
C GLY A 139 -37.86 15.75 2.85
N PHE A 140 -37.40 14.50 2.76
CA PHE A 140 -36.23 14.19 1.94
C PHE A 140 -36.55 14.36 0.46
N ASN A 141 -35.71 15.11 -0.24
CA ASN A 141 -35.81 15.31 -1.68
C ASN A 141 -34.43 15.65 -2.25
N VAL A 142 -34.11 15.11 -3.42
CA VAL A 142 -32.84 15.35 -4.12
C VAL A 142 -33.10 15.80 -5.55
N THR A 143 -32.29 16.73 -6.02
CA THR A 143 -32.44 17.35 -7.35
C THR A 143 -31.09 17.50 -8.03
N GLY A 144 -31.10 17.83 -9.32
CA GLY A 144 -29.90 18.14 -10.09
C GLY A 144 -28.88 16.99 -10.09
N GLU A 145 -27.67 17.29 -9.65
CA GLU A 145 -26.53 16.37 -9.62
C GLU A 145 -26.72 15.26 -8.58
N LEU A 146 -27.51 15.51 -7.53
CA LEU A 146 -27.82 14.54 -6.49
C LEU A 146 -29.05 13.71 -6.79
N SER A 147 -29.72 13.89 -7.94
CA SER A 147 -30.93 13.16 -8.29
C SER A 147 -30.76 11.64 -8.25
N PHE A 148 -29.57 11.11 -8.54
CA PHE A 148 -29.31 9.67 -8.46
C PHE A 148 -29.48 9.09 -7.04
N LEU A 149 -29.39 9.93 -5.98
CA LEU A 149 -29.59 9.50 -4.60
C LEU A 149 -31.05 9.07 -4.29
N SER A 150 -32.02 9.34 -5.16
CA SER A 150 -33.40 8.88 -4.98
C SER A 150 -33.51 7.36 -5.00
N ASP A 151 -32.70 6.72 -5.86
CA ASP A 151 -32.75 5.27 -6.13
C ASP A 151 -31.41 4.58 -5.84
N TRP A 152 -30.41 5.34 -5.38
CA TRP A 152 -29.11 4.79 -5.00
C TRP A 152 -29.23 3.89 -3.76
N THR A 153 -28.61 2.73 -3.84
CA THR A 153 -28.45 1.79 -2.72
C THR A 153 -26.98 1.48 -2.51
N TYR A 154 -26.58 1.30 -1.25
CA TYR A 154 -25.21 0.98 -0.91
C TYR A 154 -24.93 -0.50 -1.22
N LYS A 155 -24.06 -0.74 -2.21
CA LYS A 155 -23.75 -2.09 -2.75
C LYS A 155 -22.39 -2.66 -2.32
N LEU A 156 -21.60 -1.87 -1.59
CA LEU A 156 -20.25 -2.26 -1.19
C LEU A 156 -20.28 -3.24 -0.02
N GLY A 157 -19.43 -4.27 -0.10
CA GLY A 157 -19.14 -5.17 1.03
C GLY A 157 -18.21 -4.50 2.06
N ALA A 158 -17.50 -5.30 2.84
CA ALA A 158 -16.46 -4.81 3.76
C ALA A 158 -15.18 -5.63 3.67
N GLU A 159 -14.03 -4.96 3.73
CA GLU A 159 -12.66 -5.51 3.83
C GLU A 159 -12.16 -6.38 2.66
N LEU A 160 -13.02 -7.17 2.01
CA LEU A 160 -12.67 -8.16 0.99
C LEU A 160 -12.11 -7.52 -0.29
N LEU A 161 -11.23 -8.24 -0.98
CA LEU A 161 -10.75 -7.83 -2.30
C LEU A 161 -11.89 -7.73 -3.31
N THR A 162 -11.86 -6.68 -4.14
CA THR A 162 -12.73 -6.58 -5.32
C THR A 162 -12.21 -7.51 -6.44
N PRO A 163 -13.01 -7.78 -7.48
CA PRO A 163 -12.50 -8.45 -8.69
C PRO A 163 -11.25 -7.76 -9.27
N VAL A 164 -11.22 -6.43 -9.26
CA VAL A 164 -10.07 -5.67 -9.76
C VAL A 164 -8.86 -5.82 -8.83
N GLY A 165 -9.03 -5.82 -7.51
CA GLY A 165 -7.92 -6.05 -6.58
C GLY A 165 -7.28 -7.43 -6.70
N ARG A 166 -8.08 -8.46 -7.00
CA ARG A 166 -7.57 -9.79 -7.35
C ARG A 166 -6.74 -9.74 -8.63
N SER A 167 -7.27 -9.10 -9.68
CA SER A 167 -6.57 -8.93 -10.96
C SER A 167 -5.25 -8.16 -10.83
N GLN A 168 -5.20 -7.11 -9.99
CA GLN A 168 -3.99 -6.31 -9.78
C GLN A 168 -2.82 -7.18 -9.29
N ASN A 169 -3.05 -8.02 -8.27
CA ASN A 169 -2.00 -8.88 -7.73
C ASN A 169 -1.69 -10.07 -8.64
N PHE A 170 -2.68 -10.61 -9.36
CA PHE A 170 -2.42 -11.60 -10.41
C PHE A 170 -1.49 -11.03 -11.49
N ASN A 171 -1.78 -9.83 -11.99
CA ASN A 171 -0.95 -9.16 -13.00
C ASN A 171 0.43 -8.81 -12.45
N LEU A 172 0.54 -8.41 -11.17
CA LEU A 172 1.83 -8.25 -10.49
C LEU A 172 2.64 -9.55 -10.51
N GLY A 173 2.00 -10.69 -10.19
CA GLY A 173 2.60 -12.02 -10.28
C GLY A 173 3.11 -12.35 -11.68
N VAL A 174 2.29 -12.13 -12.70
CA VAL A 174 2.68 -12.32 -14.12
C VAL A 174 3.88 -11.44 -14.47
N ALA A 175 3.83 -10.15 -14.12
CA ALA A 175 4.91 -9.21 -14.41
C ALA A 175 6.22 -9.64 -13.74
N TYR A 176 6.18 -9.99 -12.45
CA TYR A 176 7.38 -10.39 -11.70
C TYR A 176 7.92 -11.75 -12.16
N ARG A 177 7.07 -12.65 -12.66
CA ARG A 177 7.52 -13.88 -13.31
C ARG A 177 8.30 -13.60 -14.58
N GLN A 178 7.87 -12.64 -15.39
CA GLN A 178 8.58 -12.23 -16.60
C GLN A 178 9.90 -11.52 -16.28
N LEU A 179 9.90 -10.64 -15.28
CA LEU A 179 11.06 -9.81 -14.91
C LEU A 179 12.14 -10.58 -14.16
N TYR A 180 11.74 -11.47 -13.24
CA TYR A 180 12.65 -12.09 -12.26
C TYR A 180 12.59 -13.63 -12.26
N GLY A 181 11.80 -14.23 -13.16
CA GLY A 181 11.55 -15.67 -13.18
C GLY A 181 12.79 -16.55 -13.36
N HIS A 182 13.91 -16.01 -13.86
CA HIS A 182 15.18 -16.74 -13.96
C HIS A 182 15.75 -17.13 -12.59
N LEU A 183 15.41 -16.39 -11.52
CA LEU A 183 15.84 -16.70 -10.16
C LEU A 183 15.24 -18.02 -9.63
N LEU A 184 14.15 -18.52 -10.24
CA LEU A 184 13.60 -19.85 -9.93
C LEU A 184 14.54 -21.01 -10.32
N ASN A 185 15.54 -20.76 -11.19
CA ASN A 185 16.56 -21.74 -11.49
C ASN A 185 17.38 -22.13 -10.24
N ASN A 186 17.55 -21.21 -9.28
CA ASN A 186 18.26 -21.50 -8.03
C ASN A 186 17.48 -22.51 -7.19
N PHE A 187 16.18 -22.31 -7.03
CA PHE A 187 15.28 -23.25 -6.34
C PHE A 187 15.24 -24.62 -7.02
N THR A 188 15.22 -24.63 -8.37
CA THR A 188 15.29 -25.88 -9.15
C THR A 188 16.61 -26.61 -8.91
N ALA A 189 17.73 -25.89 -8.93
CA ALA A 189 19.06 -26.45 -8.75
C ALA A 189 19.27 -27.00 -7.33
N THR A 190 18.68 -26.37 -6.31
CA THR A 190 18.75 -26.83 -4.91
C THR A 190 17.62 -27.77 -4.52
N ASN A 191 16.69 -28.05 -5.43
CA ASN A 191 15.47 -28.83 -5.17
C ASN A 191 14.68 -28.34 -3.94
N THR A 192 14.48 -27.02 -3.86
CA THR A 192 13.74 -26.35 -2.77
C THR A 192 12.47 -25.67 -3.29
N THR A 193 11.46 -25.55 -2.42
CA THR A 193 10.23 -24.81 -2.71
C THR A 193 10.31 -23.44 -2.02
N PRO A 194 10.00 -22.33 -2.71
CA PRO A 194 9.95 -21.00 -2.07
C PRO A 194 8.90 -20.94 -0.97
N VAL A 195 9.17 -20.12 0.04
CA VAL A 195 8.23 -19.67 1.06
C VAL A 195 7.95 -18.18 0.85
N PHE A 196 6.69 -17.85 0.57
CA PHE A 196 6.16 -16.49 0.53
C PHE A 196 5.28 -16.27 1.76
N ARG A 197 5.17 -15.02 2.22
CA ARG A 197 4.55 -14.68 3.50
C ARG A 197 3.39 -13.69 3.31
N THR A 198 2.38 -13.79 4.18
CA THR A 198 1.21 -12.90 4.21
C THR A 198 0.56 -12.93 5.60
N GLU A 199 -0.32 -12.00 5.88
CA GLU A 199 -1.15 -11.97 7.09
C GLU A 199 -2.47 -12.75 6.92
N SER A 200 -3.15 -13.02 8.03
CA SER A 200 -4.31 -13.94 8.08
C SER A 200 -5.66 -13.34 7.69
N GLN A 201 -5.77 -12.03 7.47
CA GLN A 201 -7.01 -11.46 6.97
C GLN A 201 -7.31 -11.98 5.56
N ASP A 202 -8.58 -12.23 5.24
CA ASP A 202 -8.99 -12.84 3.96
C ASP A 202 -8.37 -12.09 2.77
N ARG A 203 -8.48 -10.76 2.75
CA ARG A 203 -7.91 -9.94 1.67
C ARG A 203 -6.40 -10.14 1.46
N MET A 204 -5.66 -10.46 2.53
CA MET A 204 -4.21 -10.66 2.49
C MET A 204 -3.89 -12.03 1.93
N VAL A 205 -4.58 -13.07 2.43
CA VAL A 205 -4.46 -14.43 1.87
C VAL A 205 -4.82 -14.43 0.39
N LYS A 206 -5.95 -13.80 0.00
CA LYS A 206 -6.34 -13.70 -1.41
C LYS A 206 -5.36 -12.87 -2.24
N THR A 207 -4.69 -11.89 -1.66
CA THR A 207 -3.63 -11.13 -2.33
C THR A 207 -2.46 -12.05 -2.68
N ALA A 208 -1.94 -12.79 -1.70
CA ALA A 208 -0.82 -13.70 -1.90
C ALA A 208 -1.18 -14.85 -2.85
N GLU A 209 -2.38 -15.42 -2.75
CA GLU A 209 -2.88 -16.47 -3.65
C GLU A 209 -2.99 -15.96 -5.11
N ASN A 210 -3.51 -14.75 -5.33
CA ASN A 210 -3.60 -14.20 -6.69
C ASN A 210 -2.21 -13.88 -7.27
N PHE A 211 -1.29 -13.32 -6.47
CA PHE A 211 0.09 -13.12 -6.89
C PHE A 211 0.77 -14.45 -7.25
N ALA A 212 0.65 -15.47 -6.40
CA ALA A 212 1.21 -16.79 -6.64
C ALA A 212 0.61 -17.45 -7.90
N ALA A 213 -0.71 -17.33 -8.10
CA ALA A 213 -1.40 -17.81 -9.29
C ALA A 213 -0.88 -17.15 -10.58
N GLY A 214 -0.66 -15.84 -10.57
CA GLY A 214 -0.08 -15.12 -11.71
C GLY A 214 1.40 -15.48 -11.94
N PHE A 215 2.15 -15.71 -10.86
CA PHE A 215 3.59 -15.98 -10.92
C PHE A 215 3.93 -17.42 -11.35
N PHE A 216 3.19 -18.41 -10.83
CA PHE A 216 3.47 -19.84 -11.05
C PHE A 216 2.49 -20.52 -12.02
N GLY A 217 1.29 -19.96 -12.22
CA GLY A 217 0.20 -20.59 -12.98
C GLY A 217 -0.85 -21.25 -12.09
N VAL A 218 -1.99 -21.60 -12.69
CA VAL A 218 -3.12 -22.27 -12.01
C VAL A 218 -3.40 -23.61 -12.69
N PRO A 219 -3.44 -24.73 -11.95
CA PRO A 219 -3.33 -24.85 -10.49
C PRO A 219 -1.89 -24.94 -9.96
N GLU A 220 -0.87 -24.76 -10.81
CA GLU A 220 0.54 -25.07 -10.49
C GLU A 220 1.07 -24.39 -9.22
N TYR A 221 0.61 -23.19 -8.88
CA TYR A 221 1.04 -22.48 -7.67
C TYR A 221 0.82 -23.29 -6.38
N LEU A 222 -0.22 -24.15 -6.36
CA LEU A 222 -0.55 -25.00 -5.20
C LEU A 222 0.55 -26.00 -4.85
N ASP A 223 1.45 -26.32 -5.79
CA ASP A 223 2.56 -27.25 -5.60
C ASP A 223 3.94 -26.55 -5.71
N GLN A 224 4.00 -25.29 -6.13
CA GLN A 224 5.26 -24.59 -6.45
C GLN A 224 5.67 -23.53 -5.44
N VAL A 225 4.81 -23.20 -4.46
CA VAL A 225 5.13 -22.24 -3.39
C VAL A 225 4.42 -22.60 -2.09
N ASN A 226 5.12 -22.46 -0.97
CA ASN A 226 4.51 -22.46 0.35
C ASN A 226 4.10 -21.03 0.71
N ILE A 227 2.87 -20.83 1.18
CA ILE A 227 2.39 -19.55 1.68
C ILE A 227 2.29 -19.64 3.21
N GLU A 228 3.16 -18.92 3.89
CA GLU A 228 3.14 -18.69 5.33
C GLU A 228 2.07 -17.65 5.66
N ILE A 229 1.13 -18.01 6.55
CA ILE A 229 0.08 -17.10 7.00
C ILE A 229 0.32 -16.74 8.46
N LEU A 230 0.75 -15.51 8.70
CA LEU A 230 0.94 -14.95 10.03
C LEU A 230 -0.39 -14.41 10.57
N VAL A 231 -0.74 -14.80 11.80
CA VAL A 231 -2.01 -14.39 12.40
C VAL A 231 -1.98 -12.90 12.72
N GLU A 232 -2.95 -12.17 12.18
CA GLU A 232 -3.21 -10.77 12.49
C GLU A 232 -4.35 -10.69 13.50
N SER A 233 -3.97 -10.51 14.77
CA SER A 233 -4.92 -10.38 15.89
C SER A 233 -4.25 -9.60 17.03
N PRO A 234 -5.02 -8.83 17.81
CA PRO A 234 -4.48 -8.07 18.94
C PRO A 234 -3.64 -8.93 19.89
N GLY A 235 -2.46 -8.42 20.23
CA GLY A 235 -1.51 -9.07 21.14
C GLY A 235 -0.66 -10.19 20.52
N LEU A 236 -0.77 -10.46 19.22
CA LEU A 236 0.12 -11.37 18.52
C LEU A 236 1.20 -10.60 17.75
N ASN A 237 2.45 -10.97 17.98
CA ASN A 237 3.56 -10.45 17.20
C ASN A 237 3.40 -10.85 15.73
N ASN A 238 3.46 -9.87 14.85
CA ASN A 238 3.43 -10.02 13.40
C ASN A 238 4.12 -8.80 12.77
N SER A 239 5.24 -8.99 12.08
CA SER A 239 5.96 -7.93 11.37
C SER A 239 5.16 -7.33 10.21
N GLY A 240 4.17 -8.08 9.70
CA GLY A 240 3.18 -7.66 8.71
C GLY A 240 1.93 -6.97 9.27
N ALA A 241 1.78 -6.94 10.60
CA ALA A 241 0.70 -6.24 11.30
C ALA A 241 1.17 -5.70 12.67
N PRO A 242 2.19 -4.84 12.72
CA PRO A 242 2.86 -4.44 13.95
C PRO A 242 1.97 -3.60 14.88
N TYR A 243 0.92 -2.96 14.35
CA TYR A 243 -0.07 -2.20 15.11
C TYR A 243 -0.86 -3.06 16.10
N GLU A 244 -0.87 -4.39 15.95
CA GLU A 244 -1.53 -5.30 16.88
C GLU A 244 -0.79 -5.43 18.23
N VAL A 245 0.47 -5.02 18.28
CA VAL A 245 1.31 -5.03 19.49
C VAL A 245 1.92 -3.67 19.83
N CYS A 246 1.96 -2.72 18.88
CA CYS A 246 2.44 -1.36 19.14
C CYS A 246 1.34 -0.45 19.70
N ASN A 247 1.20 -0.33 21.02
CA ASN A 247 0.08 0.41 21.65
C ASN A 247 -0.01 1.87 21.20
N ASN A 248 1.11 2.59 21.13
CA ASN A 248 1.14 3.99 20.74
C ASN A 248 0.70 4.23 19.28
N SER A 249 0.71 3.20 18.42
CA SER A 249 0.18 3.28 17.05
C SER A 249 -1.32 3.62 17.00
N ASN A 250 -2.06 3.15 18.02
CA ASN A 250 -3.51 3.28 18.12
C ASN A 250 -3.95 4.45 19.01
N ILE A 251 -3.04 5.35 19.37
CA ILE A 251 -3.32 6.53 20.19
C ILE A 251 -3.37 7.78 19.30
N ALA A 252 -4.49 8.51 19.36
CA ALA A 252 -4.74 9.69 18.53
C ALA A 252 -3.66 10.79 18.64
N SER A 253 -3.08 10.98 19.83
CA SER A 253 -2.01 11.96 20.07
C SER A 253 -0.61 11.46 19.71
N ARG A 254 -0.48 10.25 19.17
CA ARG A 254 0.78 9.61 18.77
C ARG A 254 0.66 8.99 17.38
N GLY A 255 0.35 7.71 17.26
CA GLY A 255 0.29 7.02 15.98
C GLY A 255 -0.87 7.39 15.06
N SER A 256 -1.88 8.12 15.54
CA SER A 256 -3.01 8.58 14.71
C SER A 256 -3.13 10.11 14.55
N ILE A 257 -2.02 10.84 14.70
CA ILE A 257 -1.97 12.30 14.54
C ILE A 257 -2.48 12.75 13.17
N GLY A 258 -2.09 12.03 12.11
CA GLY A 258 -2.50 12.27 10.73
C GLY A 258 -4.01 12.25 10.54
N SER A 259 -4.70 11.29 11.15
CA SER A 259 -6.16 11.20 11.11
C SER A 259 -6.83 12.46 11.68
N THR A 260 -6.28 13.04 12.76
CA THR A 260 -6.80 14.28 13.35
C THR A 260 -6.58 15.47 12.44
N VAL A 261 -5.36 15.68 11.94
CA VAL A 261 -5.06 16.86 11.12
C VAL A 261 -5.67 16.80 9.72
N ALA A 262 -5.82 15.60 9.14
CA ALA A 262 -6.54 15.41 7.89
C ALA A 262 -8.02 15.77 8.06
N THR A 263 -8.64 15.36 9.17
CA THR A 263 -10.03 15.71 9.49
C THR A 263 -10.21 17.22 9.67
N GLU A 264 -9.27 17.88 10.35
CA GLU A 264 -9.27 19.34 10.52
C GLU A 264 -9.13 20.08 9.18
N PHE A 265 -8.22 19.62 8.32
CA PHE A 265 -8.06 20.14 6.96
C PHE A 265 -9.35 20.04 6.14
N ALA A 266 -10.03 18.88 6.20
CA ALA A 266 -11.27 18.64 5.47
C ALA A 266 -12.42 19.59 5.85
N LEU A 267 -12.42 20.16 7.06
CA LEU A 267 -13.46 21.10 7.52
C LEU A 267 -13.64 22.31 6.61
N ASN A 268 -12.60 22.72 5.90
CA ASN A 268 -12.65 23.88 5.01
C ASN A 268 -12.38 23.56 3.54
N ALA A 269 -11.77 22.40 3.25
CA ALA A 269 -11.30 22.05 1.91
C ALA A 269 -12.43 21.85 0.88
N PHE A 270 -13.64 21.52 1.33
CA PHE A 270 -14.77 21.17 0.44
C PHE A 270 -15.97 22.12 0.55
N ASN A 271 -15.80 23.28 1.18
CA ASN A 271 -16.91 24.21 1.49
C ASN A 271 -17.73 24.62 0.26
N SER A 272 -17.05 24.94 -0.85
CA SER A 272 -17.70 25.35 -2.10
C SER A 272 -18.57 24.23 -2.69
N THR A 273 -18.04 23.00 -2.73
CA THR A 273 -18.77 21.82 -3.23
C THR A 273 -19.90 21.44 -2.29
N ILE A 274 -19.70 21.46 -0.96
CA ILE A 274 -20.76 21.23 0.02
C ILE A 274 -21.88 22.25 -0.14
N ALA A 275 -21.58 23.54 -0.26
CA ALA A 275 -22.61 24.58 -0.45
C ALA A 275 -23.42 24.36 -1.73
N ARG A 276 -22.76 24.00 -2.84
CA ARG A 276 -23.42 23.66 -4.11
C ARG A 276 -24.32 22.44 -3.97
N LEU A 277 -23.82 21.35 -3.38
CA LEU A 277 -24.58 20.11 -3.22
C LEU A 277 -25.72 20.27 -2.21
N GLN A 278 -25.52 21.03 -1.12
CA GLN A 278 -26.53 21.30 -0.10
C GLN A 278 -27.77 22.00 -0.68
N SER A 279 -27.60 22.84 -1.70
CA SER A 279 -28.73 23.50 -2.39
C SER A 279 -29.62 22.53 -3.18
N GLN A 280 -29.16 21.29 -3.38
CA GLN A 280 -29.80 20.26 -4.19
C GLN A 280 -30.36 19.10 -3.36
N ILE A 281 -30.19 19.13 -2.03
CA ILE A 281 -30.67 18.10 -1.09
C ILE A 281 -31.45 18.74 0.07
N PHE A 282 -32.64 18.22 0.30
CA PHE A 282 -33.56 18.66 1.34
C PHE A 282 -33.77 17.52 2.35
N GLY A 283 -34.00 17.85 3.62
CA GLY A 283 -34.18 16.86 4.69
C GLY A 283 -32.89 16.19 5.17
N LEU A 284 -31.72 16.60 4.67
CA LEU A 284 -30.41 16.13 5.10
C LEU A 284 -29.39 17.29 5.04
N ASN A 285 -28.56 17.40 6.08
CA ASN A 285 -27.47 18.39 6.13
C ASN A 285 -26.12 17.72 5.84
N LEU A 286 -25.41 18.21 4.83
CA LEU A 286 -24.09 17.75 4.42
C LEU A 286 -22.98 18.42 5.25
N THR A 287 -21.94 17.65 5.53
CA THR A 287 -20.77 18.04 6.34
C THR A 287 -19.49 17.70 5.59
N ALA A 288 -18.35 18.17 6.09
CA ALA A 288 -17.03 17.78 5.58
C ALA A 288 -16.80 16.26 5.58
N THR A 289 -17.27 15.56 6.63
CA THR A 289 -17.20 14.09 6.70
C THR A 289 -18.02 13.43 5.61
N ASP A 290 -19.19 13.98 5.26
CA ASP A 290 -19.99 13.45 4.14
C ASP A 290 -19.29 13.69 2.79
N ALA A 291 -18.61 14.82 2.61
CA ALA A 291 -17.84 15.08 1.39
C ALA A 291 -16.72 14.06 1.21
N ILE A 292 -15.96 13.76 2.27
CA ILE A 292 -14.96 12.69 2.27
C ILE A 292 -15.61 11.33 2.01
N ALA A 293 -16.75 11.03 2.62
CA ALA A 293 -17.48 9.78 2.38
C ALA A 293 -17.90 9.62 0.91
N MET A 294 -18.38 10.69 0.28
CA MET A 294 -18.74 10.70 -1.14
C MET A 294 -17.51 10.56 -2.07
N LEU A 295 -16.37 11.17 -1.75
CA LEU A 295 -15.10 10.97 -2.46
C LEU A 295 -14.57 9.53 -2.31
N GLN A 296 -14.72 8.94 -1.11
CA GLN A 296 -14.42 7.54 -0.87
C GLN A 296 -15.37 6.62 -1.63
N LEU A 297 -16.67 6.92 -1.67
CA LEU A 297 -17.64 6.21 -2.51
C LEU A 297 -17.26 6.29 -3.99
N CYS A 298 -16.84 7.45 -4.49
CA CYS A 298 -16.28 7.57 -5.83
C CYS A 298 -15.17 6.55 -6.08
N SER A 299 -14.20 6.46 -5.16
CA SER A 299 -13.06 5.56 -5.28
C SER A 299 -13.46 4.08 -5.19
N TYR A 300 -14.18 3.71 -4.12
CA TYR A 300 -14.54 2.33 -3.80
C TYR A 300 -15.59 1.74 -4.76
N GLU A 301 -16.64 2.48 -5.11
CA GLU A 301 -17.62 2.02 -6.10
C GLU A 301 -16.98 1.87 -7.48
N THR A 302 -16.02 2.73 -7.86
CA THR A 302 -15.29 2.52 -9.11
C THR A 302 -14.53 1.20 -9.08
N HIS A 303 -13.78 0.90 -8.01
CA HIS A 303 -13.04 -0.37 -7.88
C HIS A 303 -13.92 -1.61 -7.79
N ALA A 304 -15.07 -1.52 -7.12
CA ALA A 304 -15.92 -2.66 -6.83
C ALA A 304 -16.99 -2.90 -7.90
N LEU A 305 -17.58 -1.82 -8.41
CA LEU A 305 -18.75 -1.84 -9.30
C LEU A 305 -18.41 -1.39 -10.73
N GLY A 306 -17.21 -0.86 -10.94
CA GLY A 306 -16.68 -0.37 -12.23
C GLY A 306 -16.97 1.12 -12.51
N TYR A 307 -17.85 1.75 -11.74
CA TYR A 307 -18.24 3.16 -11.87
C TYR A 307 -18.87 3.68 -10.57
N SER A 308 -18.76 4.99 -10.34
CA SER A 308 -19.48 5.68 -9.27
C SER A 308 -20.10 6.98 -9.75
N ALA A 309 -21.39 7.19 -9.42
CA ALA A 309 -22.06 8.46 -9.66
C ALA A 309 -21.51 9.61 -8.79
N PHE A 310 -20.87 9.28 -7.66
CA PHE A 310 -20.28 10.29 -6.77
C PHE A 310 -19.08 11.01 -7.37
N CYS A 311 -18.34 10.39 -8.31
CA CYS A 311 -17.15 11.01 -8.88
C CYS A 311 -17.43 12.33 -9.61
N ASN A 312 -18.58 12.43 -10.28
CA ASN A 312 -18.96 13.63 -11.03
C ASN A 312 -19.43 14.78 -10.14
N LEU A 313 -19.54 14.57 -8.83
CA LEU A 313 -19.93 15.61 -7.87
C LEU A 313 -18.78 16.53 -7.49
N PHE A 314 -17.53 16.17 -7.80
CA PHE A 314 -16.35 16.86 -7.29
C PHE A 314 -15.52 17.49 -8.40
N THR A 315 -14.98 18.66 -8.12
CA THR A 315 -14.10 19.42 -9.03
C THR A 315 -12.68 18.86 -9.02
N GLU A 316 -11.83 19.31 -9.94
CA GLU A 316 -10.39 18.97 -9.92
C GLU A 316 -9.73 19.41 -8.60
N GLU A 317 -10.06 20.61 -8.11
CA GLU A 317 -9.54 21.12 -6.84
C GLU A 317 -9.95 20.23 -5.66
N ASP A 318 -11.17 19.71 -5.66
CA ASP A 318 -11.62 18.76 -4.63
C ASP A 318 -10.80 17.46 -4.67
N PHE A 319 -10.46 16.93 -5.85
CA PHE A 319 -9.59 15.75 -5.96
C PHE A 319 -8.15 16.06 -5.51
N LEU A 320 -7.61 17.24 -5.81
CA LEU A 320 -6.30 17.67 -5.28
C LEU A 320 -6.32 17.78 -3.75
N ASN A 321 -7.41 18.29 -3.18
CA ASN A 321 -7.61 18.35 -1.74
C ASN A 321 -7.81 16.94 -1.13
N TYR A 322 -8.46 16.03 -1.84
CA TYR A 322 -8.63 14.64 -1.41
C TYR A 322 -7.32 13.86 -1.38
N GLU A 323 -6.45 14.06 -2.38
CA GLU A 323 -5.07 13.55 -2.33
C GLU A 323 -4.36 14.09 -1.10
N TYR A 324 -4.43 15.41 -0.87
CA TYR A 324 -3.74 16.03 0.25
C TYR A 324 -4.29 15.64 1.63
N TYR A 325 -5.59 15.35 1.72
CA TYR A 325 -6.20 14.76 2.91
C TYR A 325 -5.52 13.44 3.27
N TYR A 326 -5.28 12.57 2.28
CA TYR A 326 -4.53 11.33 2.50
C TYR A 326 -3.04 11.54 2.68
N ASP A 327 -2.43 12.54 2.02
CA ASP A 327 -1.04 12.92 2.27
C ASP A 327 -0.85 13.25 3.76
N LEU A 328 -1.69 14.12 4.32
CA LEU A 328 -1.68 14.46 5.74
C LEU A 328 -1.91 13.24 6.63
N SER A 329 -2.90 12.40 6.29
CA SER A 329 -3.21 11.20 7.07
C SER A 329 -2.01 10.25 7.14
N PHE A 330 -1.46 9.84 5.99
CA PHE A 330 -0.39 8.86 5.96
C PHE A 330 0.96 9.41 6.39
N TYR A 331 1.29 10.66 6.06
CA TYR A 331 2.55 11.28 6.47
C TYR A 331 2.71 11.32 7.99
N TYR A 332 1.63 11.64 8.71
CA TYR A 332 1.64 11.79 10.17
C TYR A 332 1.15 10.55 10.94
N ASN A 333 0.58 9.53 10.29
CA ASN A 333 0.28 8.24 10.92
C ASN A 333 1.41 7.21 10.73
N ASN A 334 1.96 7.10 9.53
CA ASN A 334 2.85 5.99 9.12
C ASN A 334 4.13 6.45 8.39
N GLY A 335 4.23 7.75 8.10
CA GLY A 335 5.41 8.36 7.49
C GLY A 335 6.35 9.00 8.52
N PRO A 336 7.29 9.84 8.07
CA PRO A 336 8.25 10.49 8.95
C PRO A 336 7.63 11.50 9.93
N GLY A 337 6.39 11.93 9.70
CA GLY A 337 5.63 12.74 10.65
C GLY A 337 5.08 11.97 11.85
N SER A 338 5.15 10.64 11.83
CA SER A 338 4.71 9.77 12.93
C SER A 338 5.88 9.45 13.88
N PRO A 339 5.68 9.48 15.21
CA PRO A 339 6.69 9.09 16.18
C PRO A 339 6.84 7.57 16.35
N VAL A 340 6.03 6.74 15.66
CA VAL A 340 6.03 5.28 15.81
C VAL A 340 6.28 4.51 14.51
N ALA A 341 6.32 5.19 13.36
CA ALA A 341 6.37 4.52 12.06
C ALA A 341 7.61 3.63 11.88
N ALA A 342 8.79 4.09 12.29
CA ALA A 342 10.01 3.30 12.18
C ALA A 342 9.97 2.07 13.11
N ALA A 343 9.41 2.21 14.32
CA ALA A 343 9.20 1.09 15.24
C ALA A 343 8.26 0.04 14.65
N GLN A 344 7.15 0.47 14.04
CA GLN A 344 6.24 -0.44 13.35
C GLN A 344 6.93 -1.18 12.18
N GLY A 345 7.79 -0.50 11.40
CA GLY A 345 8.56 -1.13 10.33
C GLY A 345 9.78 -1.94 10.77
N LYS A 346 10.16 -1.89 12.05
CA LYS A 346 11.41 -2.50 12.57
C LYS A 346 11.44 -4.02 12.36
N GLY A 347 10.34 -4.72 12.62
CA GLY A 347 10.27 -6.18 12.47
C GLY A 347 10.58 -6.64 11.05
N TYR A 348 9.97 -6.03 10.03
CA TYR A 348 10.28 -6.35 8.64
C TYR A 348 11.73 -5.98 8.28
N LEU A 349 12.26 -4.88 8.80
CA LEU A 349 13.65 -4.48 8.58
C LEU A 349 14.65 -5.50 9.17
N GLU A 350 14.39 -6.00 10.38
CA GLU A 350 15.18 -7.07 11.01
C GLU A 350 15.16 -8.35 10.18
N GLU A 351 13.97 -8.78 9.75
CA GLU A 351 13.79 -9.93 8.88
C GLU A 351 14.51 -9.75 7.52
N PHE A 352 14.42 -8.56 6.93
CA PHE A 352 15.10 -8.23 5.69
C PHE A 352 16.63 -8.36 5.84
N VAL A 353 17.20 -7.82 6.92
CA VAL A 353 18.64 -7.94 7.22
C VAL A 353 19.02 -9.39 7.56
N ALA A 354 18.19 -10.11 8.30
CA ALA A 354 18.38 -11.53 8.65
C ALA A 354 18.59 -12.43 7.43
N ARG A 355 17.87 -12.16 6.33
CA ARG A 355 18.00 -12.87 5.04
C ARG A 355 19.38 -12.70 4.40
N PHE A 356 20.13 -11.65 4.75
CA PHE A 356 21.49 -11.41 4.25
C PHE A 356 22.58 -11.86 5.21
N THR A 357 22.35 -11.70 6.51
CA THR A 357 23.31 -12.09 7.56
C THR A 357 23.20 -13.56 7.94
N HIS A 358 22.20 -14.26 7.41
CA HIS A 358 21.88 -15.65 7.70
C HIS A 358 21.73 -15.92 9.21
N SER A 359 21.17 -14.94 9.93
CA SER A 359 20.93 -14.98 11.38
C SER A 359 19.49 -14.55 11.64
N PHE A 360 18.74 -15.32 12.43
CA PHE A 360 17.34 -15.01 12.73
C PHE A 360 17.18 -13.72 13.56
N PRO A 361 16.08 -12.98 13.39
CA PRO A 361 15.82 -11.74 14.12
C PRO A 361 15.64 -11.99 15.63
N ALA A 362 15.86 -10.95 16.43
CA ALA A 362 15.65 -11.00 17.88
C ALA A 362 14.17 -10.70 18.23
N ALA A 363 13.79 -10.92 19.50
CA ALA A 363 12.45 -10.61 20.03
C ALA A 363 12.39 -9.21 20.65
N ASP A 364 12.83 -8.19 19.92
CA ASP A 364 12.84 -6.78 20.34
C ASP A 364 12.04 -5.88 19.38
N SER A 365 11.07 -6.48 18.70
CA SER A 365 10.13 -5.84 17.77
C SER A 365 8.85 -6.66 17.62
N ALA A 366 8.03 -6.35 16.61
CA ALA A 366 6.85 -7.13 16.24
C ALA A 366 7.15 -8.49 15.57
N SER A 367 8.42 -8.91 15.46
CA SER A 367 8.82 -10.22 14.92
C SER A 367 8.22 -11.41 15.70
N ASN A 368 7.81 -12.46 15.01
CA ASN A 368 7.19 -13.65 15.60
C ASN A 368 8.18 -14.82 15.62
N LEU A 369 8.95 -14.95 16.70
CA LEU A 369 10.01 -15.97 16.80
C LEU A 369 9.52 -17.42 16.70
N THR A 370 8.22 -17.71 16.83
CA THR A 370 7.70 -19.06 16.58
C THR A 370 7.88 -19.47 15.11
N TYR A 371 7.71 -18.51 14.19
CA TYR A 371 7.86 -18.70 12.75
C TYR A 371 9.24 -18.21 12.27
N ASP A 372 9.73 -17.11 12.83
CA ASP A 372 10.90 -16.40 12.32
C ASP A 372 12.25 -16.95 12.84
N ASP A 373 12.24 -17.90 13.79
CA ASP A 373 13.42 -18.70 14.22
C ASP A 373 13.45 -20.10 13.57
N SER A 374 12.81 -20.26 12.41
CA SER A 374 12.66 -21.55 11.74
C SER A 374 13.05 -21.46 10.27
N LYS A 375 13.92 -22.36 9.82
CA LYS A 375 14.26 -22.49 8.38
C LYS A 375 13.08 -23.00 7.54
N THR A 376 12.07 -23.60 8.18
CA THR A 376 10.86 -24.05 7.50
C THR A 376 10.02 -22.86 7.09
N TYR A 377 9.79 -21.95 8.03
CA TYR A 377 8.83 -20.85 7.90
C TYR A 377 9.48 -19.53 7.45
N PHE A 378 10.75 -19.36 7.83
CA PHE A 378 11.57 -18.21 7.50
C PHE A 378 12.93 -18.64 6.90
N PRO A 379 12.95 -19.22 5.68
CA PRO A 379 14.19 -19.65 5.05
C PRO A 379 15.12 -18.47 4.69
N LEU A 380 16.37 -18.51 5.15
CA LEU A 380 17.36 -17.44 4.94
C LEU A 380 18.18 -17.55 3.64
N ASN A 381 17.89 -18.53 2.78
CA ASN A 381 18.67 -18.83 1.58
C ASN A 381 17.80 -18.90 0.30
N GLN A 382 16.92 -17.91 0.11
CA GLN A 382 16.08 -17.83 -1.08
C GLN A 382 16.63 -16.81 -2.09
N SER A 383 16.51 -17.09 -3.39
CA SER A 383 16.78 -16.09 -4.42
C SER A 383 15.60 -15.16 -4.67
N ILE A 384 14.40 -15.51 -4.21
CA ILE A 384 13.20 -14.67 -4.25
C ILE A 384 12.55 -14.69 -2.87
N TYR A 385 12.28 -13.50 -2.35
CA TYR A 385 11.40 -13.29 -1.21
C TYR A 385 10.20 -12.44 -1.65
N ALA A 386 9.00 -12.87 -1.29
CA ALA A 386 7.77 -12.11 -1.52
C ALA A 386 6.91 -12.15 -0.25
N ASP A 387 6.61 -10.98 0.27
CA ASP A 387 5.85 -10.76 1.50
C ASP A 387 4.67 -9.82 1.16
N ALA A 388 3.43 -10.28 1.29
CA ALA A 388 2.25 -9.44 1.18
C ALA A 388 1.97 -8.76 2.53
N THR A 389 1.56 -7.49 2.53
CA THR A 389 1.19 -6.73 3.74
C THR A 389 0.19 -5.59 3.48
N HIS A 390 -0.10 -4.77 4.49
CA HIS A 390 -1.01 -3.61 4.38
C HIS A 390 -0.27 -2.31 4.02
N GLU A 391 -0.97 -1.30 3.50
CA GLU A 391 -0.37 0.00 3.12
C GLU A 391 0.40 0.65 4.26
N VAL A 392 -0.16 0.57 5.46
CA VAL A 392 0.40 1.20 6.66
C VAL A 392 1.78 0.60 6.93
N VAL A 393 1.91 -0.72 6.80
CA VAL A 393 3.14 -1.48 7.05
C VAL A 393 4.17 -1.27 5.94
N VAL A 394 3.74 -1.16 4.67
CA VAL A 394 4.65 -0.74 3.60
C VAL A 394 5.25 0.63 3.93
N LEU A 395 4.44 1.61 4.33
CA LEU A 395 4.94 2.96 4.62
C LEU A 395 5.81 3.02 5.89
N ASP A 396 5.40 2.30 6.94
CA ASP A 396 6.19 2.12 8.16
C ASP A 396 7.56 1.50 7.83
N THR A 397 7.59 0.49 6.94
CA THR A 397 8.82 -0.15 6.44
C THR A 397 9.71 0.84 5.67
N LEU A 398 9.15 1.60 4.73
CA LEU A 398 9.92 2.60 3.97
C LEU A 398 10.54 3.66 4.90
N THR A 399 9.84 4.01 5.98
CA THR A 399 10.33 4.91 7.05
C THR A 399 11.40 4.24 7.92
N ALA A 400 11.23 2.97 8.29
CA ALA A 400 12.23 2.20 9.04
C ALA A 400 13.53 2.06 8.25
N PHE A 401 13.45 1.82 6.94
CA PHE A 401 14.60 1.79 6.02
C PHE A 401 15.24 3.17 5.82
N ASN A 402 14.64 4.26 6.33
CA ASN A 402 15.18 5.62 6.17
C ASN A 402 15.31 6.04 4.69
N LEU A 403 14.33 5.70 3.85
CA LEU A 403 14.28 6.08 2.43
C LEU A 403 13.80 7.53 2.25
N THR A 404 14.56 8.48 2.80
CA THR A 404 14.18 9.90 2.93
C THR A 404 13.86 10.61 1.61
N ALA A 405 14.34 10.13 0.47
CA ALA A 405 14.01 10.70 -0.84
C ALA A 405 12.50 10.65 -1.17
N LEU A 406 11.76 9.71 -0.58
CA LEU A 406 10.30 9.61 -0.72
C LEU A 406 9.57 10.74 0.03
N PHE A 407 10.23 11.38 1.00
CA PHE A 407 9.66 12.37 1.92
C PHE A 407 10.43 13.69 1.94
N GLN A 408 11.25 13.93 0.92
CA GLN A 408 12.17 15.05 0.87
C GLN A 408 11.40 16.39 0.90
N GLY A 409 11.65 17.19 1.92
CA GLY A 409 11.05 18.50 2.11
C GLY A 409 10.74 18.80 3.57
N PRO A 410 10.16 19.97 3.88
CA PRO A 410 9.65 20.24 5.23
C PRO A 410 8.42 19.37 5.53
N PRO A 411 8.06 19.20 6.82
CA PRO A 411 6.79 18.57 7.20
C PRO A 411 5.59 19.18 6.46
N LEU A 412 4.61 18.33 6.13
CA LEU A 412 3.42 18.76 5.40
C LEU A 412 2.66 19.86 6.15
N SER A 413 2.23 20.87 5.42
CA SER A 413 1.48 22.00 5.98
C SER A 413 0.04 21.60 6.30
N LEU A 414 -0.42 21.84 7.53
CA LEU A 414 -1.76 21.45 7.95
C LEU A 414 -2.89 22.23 7.24
N SER A 415 -2.54 23.34 6.58
CA SER A 415 -3.50 24.24 5.93
C SER A 415 -3.66 24.01 4.42
N GLY A 416 -2.84 23.17 3.80
CA GLY A 416 -2.91 22.89 2.36
C GLY A 416 -1.58 22.54 1.71
N ASN A 417 -1.64 21.95 0.51
CA ASN A 417 -0.47 21.45 -0.20
C ASN A 417 0.40 22.60 -0.76
N GLN A 418 1.56 22.82 -0.16
CA GLN A 418 2.52 23.83 -0.62
C GLN A 418 3.47 23.29 -1.71
N LYS A 419 3.36 22.01 -2.08
CA LYS A 419 4.20 21.33 -3.08
C LYS A 419 5.71 21.44 -2.81
N ARG A 420 6.08 21.44 -1.52
CA ARG A 420 7.47 21.54 -1.05
C ARG A 420 8.03 20.22 -0.52
N ASN A 421 7.17 19.20 -0.37
CA ASN A 421 7.55 17.86 0.04
C ASN A 421 7.26 16.89 -1.11
N SER A 422 8.11 15.88 -1.31
CA SER A 422 7.95 14.85 -2.34
C SER A 422 6.89 13.79 -2.03
N PHE A 423 6.45 13.69 -0.77
CA PHE A 423 5.47 12.69 -0.35
C PHE A 423 4.11 12.92 -1.01
N VAL A 424 3.60 11.87 -1.65
CA VAL A 424 2.28 11.81 -2.28
C VAL A 424 1.73 10.40 -2.04
N ALA A 425 0.60 10.28 -1.35
CA ALA A 425 0.03 9.02 -0.91
C ALA A 425 -0.30 8.09 -2.09
N SER A 426 -0.87 8.62 -3.17
CA SER A 426 -1.17 7.86 -4.40
C SER A 426 0.05 7.35 -5.16
N LYS A 427 1.25 7.91 -4.90
CA LYS A 427 2.51 7.43 -5.49
C LYS A 427 3.18 6.36 -4.64
N ILE A 428 3.02 6.41 -3.32
CA ILE A 428 3.79 5.58 -2.39
C ILE A 428 2.97 4.44 -1.82
N VAL A 429 1.68 4.66 -1.53
CA VAL A 429 0.78 3.65 -0.96
C VAL A 429 -0.57 3.47 -1.70
N PRO A 430 -0.67 3.52 -3.04
CA PRO A 430 -1.89 3.08 -3.75
C PRO A 430 -2.20 1.59 -3.51
N PHE A 431 -3.39 1.11 -3.90
CA PHE A 431 -3.67 -0.33 -3.89
C PHE A 431 -2.66 -1.07 -4.75
N ALA A 432 -2.24 -2.28 -4.35
CA ALA A 432 -1.21 -3.08 -5.05
C ALA A 432 0.18 -2.40 -5.16
N THR A 433 0.47 -1.44 -4.28
CA THR A 433 1.83 -0.92 -4.09
C THR A 433 2.83 -2.04 -3.93
N HIS A 434 4.03 -1.87 -4.46
CA HIS A 434 5.13 -2.78 -4.19
C HIS A 434 6.46 -2.05 -4.00
N PHE A 435 7.17 -2.49 -2.97
CA PHE A 435 8.53 -2.13 -2.65
C PHE A 435 9.45 -3.29 -3.05
N THR A 436 10.35 -3.02 -3.99
CA THR A 436 11.28 -4.01 -4.55
C THR A 436 12.71 -3.65 -4.23
N THR A 437 13.45 -4.63 -3.72
CA THR A 437 14.90 -4.57 -3.61
C THR A 437 15.52 -5.50 -4.65
N GLN A 438 16.44 -4.96 -5.44
CA GLN A 438 17.26 -5.73 -6.36
C GLN A 438 18.67 -5.88 -5.78
N ILE A 439 19.13 -7.13 -5.65
CA ILE A 439 20.54 -7.45 -5.33
C ILE A 439 21.22 -7.87 -6.63
N LEU A 440 22.33 -7.21 -6.96
CA LEU A 440 22.98 -7.35 -8.26
C LEU A 440 24.45 -7.76 -8.11
N GLU A 441 24.94 -8.54 -9.06
CA GLU A 441 26.37 -8.69 -9.33
C GLU A 441 26.73 -7.89 -10.57
N CYS A 442 27.59 -6.89 -10.39
CA CYS A 442 28.02 -5.96 -11.43
C CYS A 442 29.55 -5.97 -11.54
N PRO A 443 30.16 -6.77 -12.44
CA PRO A 443 31.61 -6.92 -12.53
C PRO A 443 32.41 -5.63 -12.75
N ALA A 444 31.78 -4.61 -13.34
CA ALA A 444 32.40 -3.30 -13.58
C ALA A 444 32.50 -2.43 -12.31
N HIS A 445 31.80 -2.79 -11.22
CA HIS A 445 31.82 -2.07 -9.95
C HIS A 445 32.79 -2.69 -8.95
N LYS A 446 33.27 -1.87 -8.02
CA LYS A 446 34.08 -2.30 -6.88
C LYS A 446 33.45 -1.73 -5.60
N PRO A 447 32.89 -2.56 -4.71
CA PRO A 447 32.69 -4.02 -4.85
C PRO A 447 31.71 -4.39 -5.98
N THR A 448 31.72 -5.65 -6.44
CA THR A 448 30.85 -6.11 -7.55
C THR A 448 29.41 -6.26 -7.11
N ARG A 449 29.18 -6.72 -5.88
CA ARG A 449 27.85 -6.91 -5.32
C ARG A 449 27.24 -5.55 -4.95
N GLN A 450 26.11 -5.23 -5.56
CA GLN A 450 25.40 -3.97 -5.39
C GLN A 450 23.95 -4.22 -4.97
N ILE A 451 23.30 -3.17 -4.46
CA ILE A 451 21.89 -3.17 -4.06
C ILE A 451 21.26 -1.84 -4.46
N ARG A 452 19.97 -1.88 -4.78
CA ARG A 452 19.12 -0.69 -4.94
C ARG A 452 17.65 -0.99 -4.61
N PHE A 453 16.90 0.07 -4.39
CA PHE A 453 15.53 0.07 -3.91
C PHE A 453 14.59 0.73 -4.92
N LEU A 454 13.39 0.17 -5.09
CA LEU A 454 12.38 0.64 -6.00
C LEU A 454 11.01 0.65 -5.31
N VAL A 455 10.26 1.73 -5.46
CA VAL A 455 8.87 1.82 -4.99
C VAL A 455 7.99 2.13 -6.19
N ASN A 456 7.06 1.23 -6.51
CA ASN A 456 6.15 1.36 -7.66
C ASN A 456 6.91 1.73 -8.95
N ASP A 457 7.92 0.92 -9.28
CA ASP A 457 8.87 1.08 -10.40
C ASP A 457 9.86 2.25 -10.32
N ALA A 458 9.68 3.21 -9.40
CA ALA A 458 10.63 4.29 -9.22
C ALA A 458 11.84 3.82 -8.41
N VAL A 459 13.03 3.83 -9.02
CA VAL A 459 14.30 3.76 -8.30
C VAL A 459 14.40 4.92 -7.29
N VAL A 460 14.68 4.58 -6.03
CA VAL A 460 14.78 5.52 -4.92
C VAL A 460 16.25 5.81 -4.62
N PRO A 461 16.71 7.08 -4.70
CA PRO A 461 18.07 7.41 -4.31
C PRO A 461 18.25 7.31 -2.80
N ILE A 462 19.36 6.70 -2.40
CA ILE A 462 19.71 6.51 -0.98
C ILE A 462 20.96 7.27 -0.54
N SER A 463 21.66 7.95 -1.45
CA SER A 463 22.93 8.62 -1.15
C SER A 463 22.84 9.69 -0.06
N ASP A 464 21.66 10.29 0.11
CA ASP A 464 21.45 11.36 1.09
C ASP A 464 21.12 10.81 2.50
N SER A 465 20.48 9.63 2.61
CA SER A 465 20.21 8.97 3.91
C SER A 465 21.18 7.85 4.29
N TYR A 466 21.95 7.33 3.33
CA TYR A 466 22.90 6.24 3.54
C TYR A 466 24.32 6.77 3.32
N HIS A 467 24.86 7.42 4.35
CA HIS A 467 26.19 8.05 4.28
C HIS A 467 27.26 7.09 3.77
N GLY A 468 28.02 7.53 2.75
CA GLY A 468 29.03 6.71 2.08
C GLY A 468 28.55 6.03 0.79
N CYS A 469 27.23 6.00 0.52
CA CYS A 469 26.73 5.62 -0.79
C CYS A 469 26.98 6.73 -1.82
N PRO A 470 27.52 6.41 -3.00
CA PRO A 470 27.76 7.39 -4.05
C PRO A 470 26.44 7.90 -4.66
N LYS A 471 26.44 9.15 -5.12
CA LYS A 471 25.36 9.69 -5.96
C LYS A 471 25.47 9.10 -7.35
N LYS A 472 24.70 8.04 -7.63
CA LYS A 472 24.64 7.41 -8.96
C LYS A 472 23.26 7.55 -9.58
N ALA A 473 23.22 7.72 -10.90
CA ALA A 473 21.99 7.86 -11.67
C ALA A 473 21.11 6.60 -11.64
N ASP A 474 21.67 5.44 -11.29
CA ASP A 474 20.98 4.14 -11.24
C ASP A 474 20.55 3.71 -9.83
N GLY A 475 20.82 4.54 -8.81
CA GLY A 475 20.52 4.28 -7.40
C GLY A 475 21.39 3.21 -6.73
N LEU A 476 22.46 2.71 -7.38
CA LEU A 476 23.27 1.62 -6.84
C LEU A 476 24.17 2.05 -5.68
N CYS A 477 24.22 1.22 -4.65
CA CYS A 477 25.25 1.26 -3.61
C CYS A 477 25.86 -0.13 -3.35
N SER A 478 27.02 -0.15 -2.70
CA SER A 478 27.67 -1.39 -2.24
C SER A 478 26.74 -2.17 -1.31
N PHE A 479 26.55 -3.46 -1.60
CA PHE A 479 25.68 -4.34 -0.82
C PHE A 479 26.06 -4.38 0.67
N ASP A 480 27.32 -4.71 0.98
CA ASP A 480 27.77 -4.84 2.39
C ASP A 480 27.66 -3.51 3.14
N HIS A 481 27.88 -2.39 2.43
CA HIS A 481 27.75 -1.06 3.03
C HIS A 481 26.30 -0.76 3.42
N VAL A 482 25.35 -1.03 2.51
CA VAL A 482 23.92 -0.84 2.78
C VAL A 482 23.44 -1.75 3.90
N VAL A 483 23.83 -3.03 3.91
CA VAL A 483 23.50 -3.95 5.01
C VAL A 483 24.02 -3.40 6.35
N SER A 484 25.25 -2.89 6.39
CA SER A 484 25.82 -2.31 7.62
C SER A 484 25.08 -1.05 8.10
N ILE A 485 24.54 -0.25 7.18
CA ILE A 485 23.73 0.93 7.53
C ILE A 485 22.39 0.48 8.08
N LEU A 486 21.75 -0.51 7.45
CA LEU A 486 20.47 -1.03 7.92
C LEU A 486 20.58 -1.71 9.28
N GLN A 487 21.69 -2.40 9.58
CA GLN A 487 21.97 -2.92 10.92
C GLN A 487 22.03 -1.80 11.97
N LYS A 488 22.78 -0.72 11.70
CA LYS A 488 22.82 0.45 12.59
C LYS A 488 21.44 1.10 12.74
N ARG A 489 20.66 1.12 11.65
CA ARG A 489 19.30 1.66 11.65
C ARG A 489 18.36 0.83 12.53
N ILE A 490 18.52 -0.49 12.59
CA ILE A 490 17.79 -1.36 13.54
C ILE A 490 18.13 -0.96 14.98
N ASP A 491 19.43 -0.82 15.30
CA ASP A 491 19.89 -0.45 16.65
C ASP A 491 19.42 0.95 17.08
N GLU A 492 19.17 1.84 16.11
CA GLU A 492 18.64 3.19 16.30
C GLU A 492 17.13 3.25 16.62
N ILE A 493 16.38 2.18 16.36
CA ILE A 493 14.93 2.14 16.54
C ILE A 493 14.61 1.42 17.86
N ASP A 494 14.29 2.21 18.88
CA ASP A 494 13.83 1.69 20.17
C ASP A 494 12.33 1.38 20.10
N PHE A 495 12.01 0.12 19.74
CA PHE A 495 10.64 -0.36 19.63
C PHE A 495 9.87 -0.18 20.95
N ASP A 496 10.49 -0.50 22.08
CA ASP A 496 9.81 -0.46 23.37
C ASP A 496 9.49 0.98 23.77
N HIS A 497 10.43 1.89 23.58
CA HIS A 497 10.21 3.31 23.82
C HIS A 497 9.12 3.85 22.89
N ASP A 498 9.26 3.67 21.58
CA ASP A 498 8.36 4.26 20.59
C ASP A 498 6.93 3.69 20.75
N CYS A 499 6.78 2.39 20.97
CA CYS A 499 5.47 1.72 21.05
C CYS A 499 4.81 1.78 22.43
N PHE A 500 5.57 1.89 23.53
CA PHE A 500 5.00 1.76 24.88
C PHE A 500 5.34 2.90 25.84
N ALA A 501 6.37 3.71 25.60
CA ALA A 501 6.69 4.81 26.49
C ALA A 501 5.64 5.93 26.43
N ASN A 502 5.63 6.74 27.49
CA ASN A 502 4.76 7.89 27.59
C ASN A 502 5.49 9.16 27.14
N TYR A 503 5.24 9.60 25.91
CA TYR A 503 5.76 10.85 25.36
C TYR A 503 4.66 11.69 24.70
N THR A 504 4.99 12.92 24.34
CA THR A 504 4.08 13.81 23.59
C THR A 504 4.56 13.95 22.15
N ALA A 505 3.63 13.97 21.21
CA ALA A 505 3.90 14.21 19.81
C ALA A 505 2.88 15.21 19.25
N LYS A 506 3.24 15.84 18.13
CA LYS A 506 2.42 16.84 17.45
C LYS A 506 2.71 16.84 15.95
N ALA A 507 1.71 17.23 15.16
CA ALA A 507 1.90 17.45 13.73
C ALA A 507 2.85 18.64 13.46
N GLY A 508 3.33 18.74 12.21
CA GLY A 508 4.30 19.76 11.79
C GLY A 508 5.73 19.45 12.20
N VAL A 509 6.01 18.24 12.69
CA VAL A 509 7.34 17.75 13.05
C VAL A 509 7.69 16.57 12.17
N ASP A 510 8.93 16.51 11.72
CA ASP A 510 9.55 15.30 11.16
C ASP A 510 10.26 14.58 12.31
N TYR A 511 9.74 13.40 12.64
CA TYR A 511 10.26 12.47 13.65
C TYR A 511 11.20 11.44 13.05
N ASN A 512 11.30 11.36 11.72
CA ASN A 512 11.89 10.26 10.97
C ASN A 512 11.43 8.89 11.52
N GLY A 513 10.13 8.81 11.84
CA GLY A 513 9.48 7.60 12.33
C GLY A 513 9.71 7.23 13.79
N ARG A 514 10.43 8.03 14.59
CA ARG A 514 10.84 7.67 15.97
C ARG A 514 10.46 8.73 16.99
N ALA A 515 10.08 8.32 18.19
CA ALA A 515 9.81 9.26 19.25
C ALA A 515 11.12 9.92 19.69
N ARG A 516 11.04 11.17 20.15
CA ARG A 516 12.23 11.84 20.69
C ARG A 516 12.48 11.30 22.09
N GLU A 517 13.65 10.73 22.30
CA GLU A 517 14.18 10.48 23.65
C GLU A 517 14.31 11.83 24.37
N SER A 518 13.81 11.89 25.60
CA SER A 518 13.75 13.11 26.44
C SER A 518 15.09 13.51 27.02
#